data_AF-A0AAV1DXT4-F1
#
_entry.id   AF-A0AAV1DXT4-F1
#
_cell.length_a   1.000
_cell.length_b   1.000
_cell.length_c   1.000
_cell.angle_alpha   90.00
_cell.angle_beta   90.00
_cell.angle_gamma   90.00
#
_symmetry.space_group_name_H-M   'P 1'
#
loop_
_entity.id
_entity.type
_entity.pdbx_description
1 polymer ?
#
loop_
_entity_poly.entity_id
_entity_poly.type
_entity_poly.pdbx_seq_one_letter_code
_entity_poly.pdbx_strand_id
1 'polypeptide(L)'
;MKRISGVYLCFSRNGSWNPISMKVVICRNEAEKCLIETSINSLRISLKVKQTDELENILTKKFLRFLSMRAEAFQVLRRKPVQDIDKEISELKLSVNTRGRRVATEFLKQFI
;
A
#
# COMPACT_ATOMS: atom_id res chain seq x y z
N MET A 1 -19.94 9.08 7.90
CA MET A 1 -19.60 7.69 8.30
C MET A 1 -18.71 7.07 7.23
N LYS A 2 -17.38 7.25 7.29
CA LYS A 2 -16.46 6.69 6.28
C LYS A 2 -16.14 5.23 6.66
N ARG A 3 -16.84 4.27 6.02
CA ARG A 3 -16.48 2.84 6.06
C ARG A 3 -15.13 2.68 5.33
N ILE A 4 -14.03 2.64 6.07
CA ILE A 4 -12.73 2.27 5.53
C ILE A 4 -12.72 0.73 5.48
N SER A 5 -13.05 0.17 4.32
CA SER A 5 -13.15 -1.28 4.03
C SER A 5 -11.81 -1.93 3.67
N GLY A 6 -10.71 -1.39 4.19
CA GLY A 6 -9.36 -1.90 3.95
C GLY A 6 -8.68 -2.16 5.27
N VAL A 7 -8.52 -3.44 5.60
CA VAL A 7 -7.70 -3.83 6.74
C VAL A 7 -6.25 -3.84 6.27
N TYR A 8 -5.48 -2.81 6.63
CA TYR A 8 -4.14 -2.58 6.11
C TYR A 8 -3.04 -3.09 7.05
N LEU A 9 -2.22 -4.03 6.61
CA LEU A 9 -1.05 -4.45 7.38
C LEU A 9 0.16 -3.63 6.97
N CYS A 10 0.79 -2.95 7.92
CA CYS A 10 1.96 -2.13 7.67
C CYS A 10 3.21 -2.76 8.29
N PHE A 11 4.24 -2.93 7.46
CA PHE A 11 5.56 -3.36 7.88
C PHE A 11 6.54 -2.20 7.83
N SER A 12 7.27 -1.86 8.90
CA SER A 12 8.38 -0.88 8.87
C SER A 12 9.36 -1.10 10.01
N ARG A 13 10.66 -0.95 9.73
CA ARG A 13 11.74 -1.08 10.73
C ARG A 13 12.09 0.22 11.49
N ASN A 14 11.82 1.41 10.93
CA ASN A 14 12.29 2.68 11.51
C ASN A 14 11.25 3.82 11.46
N GLY A 15 11.37 4.76 12.41
CA GLY A 15 10.36 5.81 12.70
C GLY A 15 10.48 7.11 11.91
N SER A 16 11.68 7.52 11.47
CA SER A 16 11.87 8.66 10.57
C SER A 16 11.62 8.21 9.14
N TRP A 17 10.50 8.63 8.55
CA TRP A 17 10.09 8.22 7.21
C TRP A 17 10.11 9.41 6.25
N ASN A 18 11.12 9.43 5.37
CA ASN A 18 11.12 10.25 4.16
C ASN A 18 11.13 9.31 2.94
N PRO A 19 10.13 9.38 2.06
CA PRO A 19 10.12 8.62 0.82
C PRO A 19 11.12 9.25 -0.15
N ILE A 20 12.11 8.46 -0.58
CA ILE A 20 13.20 8.94 -1.45
C ILE A 20 13.14 8.25 -2.82
N SER A 21 12.44 7.12 -2.89
CA SER A 21 12.32 6.30 -4.09
C SER A 21 10.85 6.22 -4.56
N MET A 22 10.67 5.78 -5.80
CA MET A 22 9.34 5.59 -6.39
C MET A 22 8.55 4.54 -5.60
N LYS A 23 7.30 4.87 -5.28
CA LYS A 23 6.35 3.92 -4.69
C LYS A 23 5.92 2.91 -5.75
N VAL A 24 5.79 1.64 -5.35
CA VAL A 24 5.37 0.54 -6.23
C VAL A 24 4.02 0.01 -5.74
N VAL A 25 3.08 -0.16 -6.67
CA VAL A 25 1.78 -0.77 -6.38
C VAL A 25 1.69 -2.09 -7.15
N ILE A 26 1.43 -3.18 -6.43
CA ILE A 26 1.13 -4.49 -7.00
C ILE A 26 -0.36 -4.74 -6.78
N CYS A 27 -1.13 -4.86 -7.87
CA CYS A 27 -2.56 -5.15 -7.81
C CYS A 27 -2.80 -6.54 -8.41
N ARG A 28 -3.41 -7.45 -7.64
CA ARG A 28 -3.96 -8.69 -8.20
C ARG A 28 -5.40 -8.49 -8.65
N ASN A 29 -6.20 -7.84 -7.82
CA ASN A 29 -7.60 -7.47 -8.09
C ASN A 29 -7.91 -6.11 -7.45
N GLU A 30 -9.14 -5.61 -7.61
CA GLU A 30 -9.54 -4.33 -6.98
C GLU A 30 -9.56 -4.39 -5.45
N ALA A 31 -9.88 -5.56 -4.90
CA ALA A 31 -9.92 -5.84 -3.46
C ALA A 31 -8.56 -6.25 -2.87
N GLU A 32 -7.61 -6.73 -3.69
CA GLU A 32 -6.30 -7.23 -3.27
C GLU A 32 -5.18 -6.41 -3.88
N LYS A 33 -4.56 -5.56 -3.05
CA LYS A 33 -3.54 -4.60 -3.46
C LYS A 33 -2.43 -4.52 -2.44
N CYS A 34 -1.21 -4.35 -2.90
CA CYS A 34 -0.04 -4.12 -2.08
C CYS A 34 0.62 -2.81 -2.52
N LEU A 35 0.82 -1.90 -1.58
CA LEU A 35 1.60 -0.67 -1.78
C LEU A 35 2.94 -0.85 -1.07
N ILE A 36 4.03 -0.71 -1.82
CA ILE A 36 5.40 -0.81 -1.32
C ILE A 36 6.04 0.57 -1.46
N GLU A 37 6.49 1.11 -0.35
CA GLU A 37 7.16 2.39 -0.30
C GLU A 37 8.55 2.18 0.26
N THR A 38 9.55 2.61 -0.50
CA THR A 38 10.94 2.37 -0.16
C THR A 38 11.59 3.68 0.28
N SER A 39 12.38 3.60 1.34
CA SER A 39 13.23 4.67 1.86
C SER A 39 14.67 4.16 1.91
N ILE A 40 15.64 5.02 2.26
CA ILE A 40 17.07 4.63 2.32
C ILE A 40 17.27 3.45 3.29
N ASN A 41 16.68 3.54 4.49
CA ASN A 41 16.93 2.59 5.59
C ASN A 41 15.69 1.81 6.02
N SER A 42 14.58 1.94 5.30
CA SER A 42 13.34 1.26 5.66
C SER A 42 12.45 1.01 4.45
N LEU A 43 11.64 -0.04 4.56
CA LEU A 43 10.58 -0.37 3.61
C LEU A 43 9.27 -0.30 4.36
N ARG A 44 8.27 0.32 3.74
CA ARG A 44 6.89 0.34 4.21
C ARG A 44 6.03 -0.46 3.26
N ILE A 45 5.57 -1.62 3.71
CA ILE A 45 4.68 -2.48 2.92
C ILE A 45 3.29 -2.39 3.51
N SER A 46 2.31 -2.02 2.69
CA SER A 46 0.92 -1.85 3.06
C SER A 46 0.04 -2.81 2.24
N LEU A 47 -0.60 -3.77 2.91
CA LEU A 47 -1.38 -4.83 2.27
C LEU A 47 -2.88 -4.61 2.44
N LYS A 48 -3.65 -4.62 1.36
CA LYS A 48 -5.12 -4.68 1.36
C LYS A 48 -5.57 -6.12 1.22
N VAL A 49 -6.24 -6.63 2.25
CA VAL A 49 -6.78 -8.00 2.28
C VAL A 49 -8.22 -8.00 1.76
N LYS A 50 -8.53 -8.96 0.88
CA LYS A 50 -9.89 -9.20 0.38
C LYS A 50 -10.83 -9.50 1.55
N GLN A 51 -12.03 -8.92 1.50
CA GLN A 51 -13.11 -9.19 2.45
C GLN A 51 -14.35 -9.45 1.59
N THR A 52 -14.81 -10.70 1.50
CA THR A 52 -16.03 -11.05 0.74
C THR A 52 -17.28 -10.83 1.57
N ASP A 53 -17.21 -11.09 2.87
CA ASP A 53 -18.37 -11.12 3.76
C ASP A 53 -18.15 -10.32 5.05
N GLU A 54 -19.24 -9.99 5.75
CA GLU A 54 -19.16 -9.32 7.06
C GLU A 54 -18.41 -10.16 8.10
N LEU A 55 -18.56 -11.49 8.03
CA LEU A 55 -17.82 -12.42 8.88
C LEU A 55 -16.31 -12.32 8.65
N GLU A 56 -15.86 -12.28 7.38
CA GLU A 56 -14.45 -12.12 7.04
C GLU A 56 -13.92 -10.76 7.48
N ASN A 57 -14.72 -9.70 7.39
CA ASN A 57 -14.34 -8.39 7.88
C ASN A 57 -14.10 -8.39 9.40
N ILE A 58 -14.99 -9.02 10.17
CA ILE A 58 -14.82 -9.19 11.62
C ILE A 58 -13.59 -10.05 11.94
N LEU A 59 -13.40 -11.16 11.21
CA LEU A 59 -12.27 -12.06 11.38
C LEU A 59 -10.95 -11.33 11.11
N THR A 60 -10.84 -10.65 9.98
CA THR A 60 -9.64 -9.90 9.57
C THR A 60 -9.34 -8.78 10.56
N LYS A 61 -10.36 -8.07 11.06
CA LYS A 61 -10.21 -7.04 12.09
C LYS A 61 -9.71 -7.60 13.42
N LYS A 62 -10.26 -8.73 13.88
CA LYS A 62 -9.82 -9.40 15.12
C LYS A 62 -8.40 -9.95 14.97
N PHE A 63 -8.10 -10.58 13.84
CA PHE A 63 -6.78 -11.14 13.53
C PHE A 63 -5.71 -10.05 13.46
N LEU A 64 -5.95 -8.94 12.75
CA LEU A 64 -4.99 -7.84 12.71
C LEU A 64 -4.84 -7.14 14.07
N ARG A 65 -5.91 -7.03 14.85
CA ARG A 65 -5.81 -6.50 16.23
C ARG A 65 -4.92 -7.39 17.08
N PHE A 66 -5.08 -8.71 16.99
CA PHE A 66 -4.22 -9.67 17.67
C PHE A 66 -2.75 -9.54 17.26
N LEU A 67 -2.46 -9.45 15.95
CA LEU A 67 -1.10 -9.25 15.46
C LEU A 67 -0.49 -7.92 15.92
N SER A 68 -1.28 -6.84 15.93
CA SER A 68 -0.84 -5.51 16.35
C SER A 68 -0.52 -5.45 17.84
N MET A 69 -1.24 -6.21 18.68
CA MET A 69 -0.94 -6.33 20.10
C MET A 69 0.39 -7.05 20.37
N ARG A 70 0.81 -7.94 19.46
CA ARG A 70 2.07 -8.68 19.54
C ARG A 70 3.19 -8.04 18.71
N ALA A 71 3.02 -6.81 18.25
CA ALA A 71 4.00 -6.10 17.43
C ALA A 71 5.36 -5.90 18.13
N GLU A 72 5.45 -6.03 19.45
CA GLU A 72 6.75 -6.03 20.15
C GLU A 72 7.57 -7.29 19.86
N ALA A 73 6.92 -8.45 19.74
CA ALA A 73 7.58 -9.69 19.31
C ALA A 73 7.89 -9.68 17.80
N PHE A 74 7.08 -8.97 17.01
CA PHE A 74 7.26 -8.79 15.58
C PHE A 74 7.76 -7.37 15.27
N GLN A 75 9.06 -7.13 15.43
CA GLN A 75 9.71 -5.82 15.19
C GLN A 75 9.36 -5.13 13.86
N VAL A 76 8.88 -5.90 12.88
CA VAL A 76 8.52 -5.39 11.56
C VAL A 76 7.07 -4.87 11.52
N LEU A 77 6.17 -5.31 12.42
CA LEU A 77 4.77 -4.92 12.42
C LEU A 77 4.54 -3.54 13.03
N ARG A 78 3.73 -2.72 12.35
CA ARG A 78 3.31 -1.42 12.86
C ARG A 78 2.01 -1.55 13.67
N ARG A 79 1.95 -0.89 14.83
CA ARG A 79 0.77 -0.89 15.73
C ARG A 79 -0.46 -0.19 15.15
N LYS A 80 -0.28 0.69 14.17
CA LYS A 80 -1.36 1.43 13.51
C LYS A 80 -1.27 1.28 11.99
N PRO A 81 -2.37 0.90 11.32
CA PRO A 81 -2.45 0.87 9.86
C PRO A 81 -2.39 2.29 9.28
N VAL A 82 -1.96 2.42 8.02
CA VAL A 82 -2.01 3.69 7.26
C VAL A 82 -3.43 3.87 6.71
N GLN A 83 -4.04 5.03 6.89
CA GLN A 83 -5.47 5.24 6.58
C GLN A 83 -5.72 5.67 5.12
N ASP A 84 -4.78 6.35 4.48
CA ASP A 84 -4.99 7.00 3.17
C ASP A 84 -4.45 6.20 1.97
N ILE A 85 -4.24 4.89 2.14
CA ILE A 85 -3.63 4.03 1.10
C ILE A 85 -4.43 4.02 -0.20
N ASP A 86 -5.76 4.00 -0.15
CA ASP A 86 -6.58 3.98 -1.37
C ASP A 86 -6.39 5.25 -2.21
N LYS A 87 -6.22 6.40 -1.55
CA LYS A 87 -5.94 7.68 -2.22
C LYS A 87 -4.55 7.66 -2.86
N GLU A 88 -3.54 7.24 -2.10
CA GLU A 88 -2.17 7.16 -2.59
C GLU A 88 -2.03 6.20 -3.79
N ILE A 89 -2.69 5.05 -3.76
CA ILE A 89 -2.70 4.10 -4.89
C ILE A 89 -3.30 4.76 -6.14
N SER A 90 -4.39 5.51 -5.98
CA SER A 90 -5.08 6.17 -7.09
C SER A 90 -4.22 7.27 -7.72
N GLU A 91 -3.57 8.10 -6.89
CA GLU A 91 -2.62 9.13 -7.32
C GLU A 91 -1.41 8.51 -8.05
N LEU A 92 -0.89 7.39 -7.54
CA LEU A 92 0.22 6.67 -8.18
C LEU A 92 -0.14 6.13 -9.56
N LYS A 93 -1.34 5.56 -9.73
CA LYS A 93 -1.81 5.09 -11.04
C LYS A 93 -1.85 6.22 -12.06
N LEU A 94 -2.37 7.39 -11.67
CA LEU A 94 -2.42 8.56 -12.55
C LEU A 94 -1.01 9.06 -12.93
N SER A 95 -0.10 9.10 -11.95
CA SER A 95 1.30 9.51 -12.17
C SER A 95 2.05 8.55 -13.10
N VAL A 96 1.92 7.23 -12.88
CA VAL A 96 2.53 6.21 -13.75
C VAL A 96 1.97 6.28 -15.17
N ASN A 97 0.64 6.38 -15.33
CA ASN A 97 0.00 6.47 -16.64
C ASN A 97 0.41 7.73 -17.40
N THR A 98 0.59 8.85 -16.70
CA THR A 98 1.03 10.11 -17.32
C THR A 98 2.48 10.03 -17.77
N ARG A 99 3.35 9.44 -16.95
CA ARG A 99 4.76 9.20 -17.32
C ARG A 99 4.90 8.22 -18.48
N GLY A 100 4.15 7.11 -18.46
CA GLY A 100 4.13 6.12 -19.54
C GLY A 100 3.70 6.73 -20.87
N ARG A 101 2.66 7.58 -20.87
CA ARG A 101 2.24 8.32 -22.06
C ARG A 101 3.33 9.23 -22.60
N ARG A 102 3.98 10.02 -21.73
CA ARG A 102 5.08 10.91 -22.15
C ARG A 102 6.22 10.13 -22.80
N VAL A 103 6.66 9.03 -22.19
CA VAL A 103 7.72 8.18 -22.74
C VAL A 103 7.31 7.59 -24.09
N ALA A 104 6.07 7.10 -24.22
CA ALA A 104 5.57 6.57 -25.49
C ALA A 104 5.54 7.64 -26.60
N THR A 105 5.11 8.87 -26.28
CA THR A 105 5.10 9.99 -27.23
C THR A 105 6.51 10.37 -27.69
N GLU A 106 7.47 10.48 -26.77
CA GLU A 106 8.86 10.77 -27.13
C GLU A 106 9.51 9.64 -27.94
N PHE A 107 9.20 8.38 -27.62
CA PHE A 107 9.68 7.23 -28.39
C PHE A 107 9.13 7.24 -29.83
N LEU A 108 7.82 7.47 -30.01
CA LEU A 108 7.20 7.49 -31.33
C LEU A 108 7.67 8.65 -32.22
N LYS A 109 8.07 9.79 -31.62
CA LYS A 109 8.69 10.91 -32.36
C LYS A 109 10.03 10.55 -33.02
N GLN A 110 10.70 9.48 -32.60
CA GLN A 110 11.96 9.06 -33.21
C GLN A 110 11.77 8.30 -34.53
N PHE A 111 10.55 7.84 -34.82
CA PHE A 111 10.22 7.05 -36.00
C PHE A 111 9.40 7.82 -37.05
N ILE A 112 9.08 9.09 -36.78
CA ILE A 112 8.45 10.05 -37.70
C ILE A 112 9.52 11.06 -38.08
#